data_AF-A0A7J4V9T0-F1
#
_entry.id   AF-A0A7J4V9T0-F1
#
_cell.length_a   1.000
_cell.length_b   1.000
_cell.length_c   1.000
_cell.angle_alpha   90.00
_cell.angle_beta   90.00
_cell.angle_gamma   90.00
#
_symmetry.space_group_name_H-M   'P 1'
#
loop_
_entity.id
_entity.type
_entity.pdbx_description
1 polymer ?
#
loop_
_entity_poly.entity_id
_entity_poly.type
_entity_poly.pdbx_seq_one_letter_code
_entity_poly.pdbx_strand_id
1 'polypeptide(L)'
;TYPLDTRNDLVIALVGDKRVLIDTGSPQSFGKQAPINFLGEEVTPDGSAMMGMASIESVNEFLENPVDALFGGDMIGDHPFKIDFTNKTITFLAEGYSEEGGAVVPLNVTMGGLVFNMGLNGREVSAVLDTGAHYSYLTENQPETAGFTREIEDFNPMTGRFTSRMGEVPVVLAGKELVFEFGILSGMLGGLLSMLGASGVVGAALLKKFVVLVDYNAGKMVLWENR
;
A
#
# COMPACT_ATOMS: atom_id res chain seq x y z
N THR A 1 10.76 14.70 -6.33
CA THR A 1 10.34 13.55 -7.15
C THR A 1 11.43 12.52 -7.17
N TYR A 2 11.07 11.25 -7.01
CA TYR A 2 11.96 10.11 -7.07
C TYR A 2 11.51 9.15 -8.18
N PRO A 3 12.44 8.51 -8.91
CA PRO A 3 12.11 7.40 -9.79
C PRO A 3 11.58 6.21 -8.98
N LEU A 4 10.67 5.44 -9.57
CA LEU A 4 10.18 4.19 -9.02
C LEU A 4 10.79 2.99 -9.73
N ASP A 5 11.16 2.00 -8.94
CA ASP A 5 11.34 0.63 -9.38
C ASP A 5 10.07 -0.18 -9.09
N THR A 6 9.29 -0.42 -10.14
CA THR A 6 7.98 -1.07 -10.06
C THR A 6 8.06 -2.59 -10.27
N ARG A 7 9.24 -3.20 -10.12
CA ARG A 7 9.35 -4.67 -10.15
C ARG A 7 8.52 -5.26 -9.01
N ASN A 8 7.77 -6.33 -9.31
CA ASN A 8 6.77 -6.91 -8.41
C ASN A 8 5.71 -5.90 -7.94
N ASP A 9 5.42 -4.88 -8.74
CA ASP A 9 4.34 -3.91 -8.50
C ASP A 9 4.38 -3.17 -7.14
N LEU A 10 5.53 -3.19 -6.47
CA LEU A 10 5.78 -2.47 -5.23
C LEU A 10 6.18 -1.02 -5.52
N VAL A 11 5.93 -0.13 -4.55
CA VAL A 11 6.33 1.28 -4.65
C VAL A 11 7.74 1.46 -4.09
N ILE A 12 8.76 1.09 -4.85
CA ILE A 12 10.16 1.25 -4.43
C ILE A 12 10.73 2.56 -5.00
N ALA A 13 10.93 3.56 -4.16
CA ALA A 13 11.57 4.81 -4.52
C ALA A 13 13.10 4.66 -4.58
N LEU A 14 13.70 5.21 -5.64
CA LEU A 14 15.15 5.31 -5.78
C LEU A 14 15.61 6.67 -5.22
N VAL A 15 16.22 6.64 -4.04
CA VAL A 15 16.65 7.82 -3.28
C VAL A 15 18.18 7.86 -3.23
N GLY A 16 18.79 8.54 -4.21
CA GLY A 16 20.24 8.49 -4.40
C GLY A 16 20.70 7.07 -4.79
N ASP A 17 21.57 6.47 -3.97
CA ASP A 17 22.01 5.07 -4.11
C ASP A 17 21.12 4.08 -3.33
N LYS A 18 20.07 4.56 -2.64
CA LYS A 18 19.21 3.76 -1.76
C LYS A 18 17.92 3.35 -2.45
N ARG A 19 17.43 2.18 -2.05
CA ARG A 19 16.13 1.63 -2.45
C ARG A 19 15.20 1.67 -1.24
N VAL A 20 14.12 2.41 -1.35
CA VAL A 20 13.19 2.63 -0.23
C VAL A 20 11.81 2.12 -0.61
N LEU A 21 11.29 1.14 0.11
CA LEU A 21 9.91 0.70 -0.04
C LEU A 21 8.99 1.72 0.61
N ILE A 22 8.09 2.32 -0.15
CA ILE A 22 7.06 3.23 0.34
C ILE A 22 5.84 2.40 0.71
N ASP A 23 5.47 2.40 1.99
CA ASP A 23 4.44 1.52 2.53
C ASP A 23 3.40 2.30 3.33
N THR A 24 2.23 2.54 2.73
CA THR A 24 1.08 3.17 3.41
C THR A 24 0.34 2.23 4.38
N GLY A 25 0.64 0.93 4.35
CA GLY A 25 0.13 -0.07 5.30
C GLY A 25 0.94 -0.12 6.60
N SER A 26 2.16 0.44 6.61
CA SER A 26 2.99 0.52 7.80
C SER A 26 2.92 1.92 8.46
N PRO A 27 2.60 2.00 9.77
CA PRO A 27 2.64 3.27 10.50
C PRO A 27 4.07 3.76 10.80
N GLN A 28 5.05 2.86 10.79
CA GLN A 28 6.43 3.14 11.20
C GLN A 28 7.42 2.80 10.10
N SER A 29 8.53 3.54 10.08
CA SER A 29 9.64 3.34 9.17
C SER A 29 10.78 2.57 9.82
N PHE A 30 11.39 1.66 9.08
CA PHE A 30 12.53 0.86 9.55
C PHE A 30 13.52 0.54 8.43
N GLY A 31 14.80 0.32 8.75
CA GLY A 31 15.88 0.11 7.80
C GLY A 31 17.21 -0.27 8.45
N LYS A 32 18.28 -0.27 7.66
CA LYS A 32 19.62 -0.75 8.06
C LYS A 32 20.43 0.23 8.93
N GLN A 33 19.77 1.16 9.63
CA GLN A 33 20.43 2.22 10.44
C GLN A 33 21.47 3.04 9.66
N ALA A 34 21.29 3.16 8.34
CA ALA A 34 22.13 3.99 7.48
C ALA A 34 21.36 5.27 7.12
N PRO A 35 22.01 6.45 7.12
CA PRO A 35 21.35 7.68 6.73
C PRO A 35 20.87 7.66 5.27
N ILE A 36 19.69 8.22 5.04
CA ILE A 36 19.05 8.38 3.73
C ILE A 36 18.70 9.85 3.55
N ASN A 37 19.13 10.47 2.44
CA ASN A 37 18.74 11.84 2.12
C ASN A 37 17.36 11.85 1.45
N PHE A 38 16.32 12.11 2.24
CA PHE A 38 14.94 12.13 1.80
C PHE A 38 14.38 13.55 1.96
N LEU A 39 13.79 14.08 0.88
CA LEU A 39 13.28 15.45 0.76
C LEU A 39 14.28 16.55 1.13
N GLY A 40 15.58 16.27 0.97
CA GLY A 40 16.66 17.19 1.33
C GLY A 40 17.09 17.09 2.79
N GLU A 41 16.46 16.24 3.59
CA GLU A 41 16.78 15.98 5.00
C GLU A 41 17.44 14.60 5.16
N GLU A 42 18.33 14.48 6.14
CA GLU A 42 18.96 13.21 6.47
C GLU A 42 18.10 12.48 7.51
N VAL A 43 17.54 11.32 7.13
CA VAL A 43 16.73 10.47 8.01
C VAL A 43 17.42 9.14 8.23
N THR A 44 17.30 8.58 9.43
CA THR A 44 17.83 7.25 9.78
C THR A 44 16.72 6.43 10.41
N PRO A 45 15.98 5.62 9.62
CA PRO A 45 14.94 4.77 10.16
C PRO A 45 15.56 3.69 11.07
N ASP A 46 14.84 3.33 12.14
CA ASP A 46 15.31 2.35 13.13
C ASP A 46 15.29 0.91 12.58
N GLY A 47 15.79 -0.08 13.32
CA GLY A 47 15.98 -1.43 12.78
C GLY A 47 14.72 -2.27 12.60
N SER A 48 13.61 -1.94 13.28
CA SER A 48 12.46 -2.84 13.36
C SER A 48 11.16 -2.14 13.75
N ALA A 49 10.06 -2.52 13.12
CA ALA A 49 8.71 -2.07 13.48
C ALA A 49 7.94 -3.15 14.26
N MET A 50 6.75 -2.75 14.75
CA MET A 50 5.78 -3.66 15.37
C MET A 50 6.35 -4.46 16.55
N MET A 51 7.06 -3.79 17.46
CA MET A 51 7.75 -4.42 18.60
C MET A 51 8.73 -5.53 18.20
N GLY A 52 9.40 -5.39 17.05
CA GLY A 52 10.39 -6.35 16.56
C GLY A 52 9.81 -7.49 15.72
N MET A 53 8.51 -7.46 15.41
CA MET A 53 7.89 -8.46 14.52
C MET A 53 8.21 -8.26 13.05
N ALA A 54 8.63 -7.06 12.64
CA ALA A 54 9.03 -6.77 11.27
C ALA A 54 10.39 -6.07 11.26
N SER A 55 11.28 -6.52 10.38
CA SER A 55 12.59 -5.90 10.14
C SER A 55 12.89 -5.80 8.65
N ILE A 56 13.89 -4.99 8.29
CA ILE A 56 14.29 -4.84 6.90
C ILE A 56 14.86 -6.14 6.32
N GLU A 57 15.46 -6.99 7.16
CA GLU A 57 15.91 -8.33 6.79
C GLU A 57 14.72 -9.21 6.40
N SER A 58 13.66 -9.24 7.23
CA SER A 58 12.46 -10.03 6.93
C SER A 58 11.79 -9.59 5.62
N VAL A 59 11.68 -8.29 5.35
CA VAL A 59 11.17 -7.76 4.08
C VAL A 59 12.01 -8.27 2.90
N ASN A 60 13.34 -8.26 3.05
CA ASN A 60 14.27 -8.68 2.01
C ASN A 60 14.30 -10.20 1.75
N GLU A 61 13.68 -11.04 2.59
CA GLU A 61 13.52 -12.48 2.31
C GLU A 61 12.57 -12.77 1.14
N PHE A 62 11.70 -11.81 0.81
CA PHE A 62 10.71 -11.93 -0.26
C PHE A 62 11.08 -11.14 -1.53
N LEU A 63 11.89 -10.10 -1.39
CA LEU A 63 12.22 -9.23 -2.52
C LEU A 63 13.36 -9.83 -3.35
N GLU A 64 13.14 -9.96 -4.66
CA GLU A 64 14.21 -10.28 -5.62
C GLU A 64 15.35 -9.24 -5.57
N ASN A 65 15.00 -7.99 -5.28
CA ASN A 65 15.93 -6.88 -5.21
C ASN A 65 15.79 -6.21 -3.84
N PRO A 66 16.76 -6.44 -2.94
CA PRO A 66 16.68 -5.90 -1.58
C PRO A 66 16.47 -4.40 -1.53
N VAL A 67 15.80 -3.95 -0.48
CA VAL A 67 15.65 -2.54 -0.11
C VAL A 67 16.49 -2.22 1.13
N ASP A 68 16.82 -0.95 1.28
CA ASP A 68 17.62 -0.42 2.39
C ASP A 68 16.76 0.04 3.56
N ALA A 69 15.53 0.45 3.27
CA ALA A 69 14.53 0.85 4.24
C ALA A 69 13.10 0.65 3.71
N LEU A 70 12.17 0.61 4.65
CA LEU A 70 10.74 0.76 4.45
C LEU A 70 10.34 2.07 5.12
N PHE A 71 9.71 2.97 4.36
CA PHE A 71 9.16 4.22 4.86
C PHE A 71 7.64 4.10 5.02
N GLY A 72 7.21 4.15 6.27
CA GLY A 72 5.82 4.15 6.69
C GLY A 72 5.27 5.56 6.86
N GLY A 73 4.05 5.63 7.41
CA GLY A 73 3.29 6.87 7.59
C GLY A 73 4.01 7.96 8.39
N ASP A 74 4.91 7.60 9.31
CA ASP A 74 5.75 8.53 10.07
C ASP A 74 6.77 9.31 9.22
N MET A 75 7.22 8.77 8.08
CA MET A 75 8.15 9.44 7.17
C MET A 75 7.46 10.06 5.95
N ILE A 76 6.35 9.46 5.48
CA ILE A 76 5.69 9.89 4.24
C ILE A 76 4.41 10.71 4.47
N GLY A 77 3.85 10.68 5.68
CA GLY A 77 2.54 11.25 5.98
C GLY A 77 2.50 12.78 6.02
N ASP A 78 3.63 13.43 6.28
CA ASP A 78 3.68 14.89 6.41
C ASP A 78 3.52 15.63 5.07
N HIS A 79 3.71 14.92 3.95
CA HIS A 79 3.64 15.49 2.61
C HIS A 79 2.64 14.73 1.74
N PRO A 80 1.72 15.43 1.05
CA PRO A 80 0.96 14.81 -0.01
C PRO A 80 1.92 14.23 -1.05
N PHE A 81 1.66 13.02 -1.53
CA PHE A 81 2.51 12.40 -2.54
C PHE A 81 1.69 11.75 -3.65
N LYS A 82 2.21 11.83 -4.87
CA LYS A 82 1.61 11.27 -6.07
C LYS A 82 2.45 10.12 -6.60
N ILE A 83 1.84 8.94 -6.74
CA ILE A 83 2.40 7.72 -7.31
C ILE A 83 1.88 7.57 -8.75
N ASP A 84 2.80 7.44 -9.69
CA ASP A 84 2.51 7.25 -11.11
C ASP A 84 3.32 6.04 -11.63
N PHE A 85 2.65 4.90 -11.77
CA PHE A 85 3.27 3.66 -12.25
C PHE A 85 3.62 3.71 -13.73
N THR A 86 2.81 4.42 -14.54
CA THR A 86 3.05 4.58 -15.98
C THR A 86 4.35 5.32 -16.24
N ASN A 87 4.55 6.45 -15.54
CA ASN A 87 5.76 7.24 -15.66
C ASN A 87 6.88 6.80 -14.69
N LYS A 88 6.61 5.80 -13.83
CA LYS A 88 7.53 5.29 -12.81
C LYS A 88 8.09 6.39 -11.92
N THR A 89 7.22 7.19 -11.33
CA THR A 89 7.62 8.26 -10.41
C THR A 89 6.77 8.31 -9.16
N ILE A 90 7.39 8.73 -8.06
CA ILE A 90 6.72 9.23 -6.88
C ILE A 90 7.12 10.68 -6.63
N THR A 91 6.14 11.55 -6.43
CA THR A 91 6.36 12.99 -6.21
C THR A 91 5.72 13.42 -4.90
N PHE A 92 6.56 13.74 -3.92
CA PHE A 92 6.16 14.44 -2.70
C PHE A 92 6.00 15.93 -3.00
N LEU A 93 4.94 16.52 -2.47
CA LEU A 93 4.49 17.88 -2.77
C LEU A 93 4.69 18.77 -1.55
N ALA A 94 5.28 19.94 -1.78
CA ALA A 94 5.60 20.88 -0.71
C ALA A 94 4.36 21.67 -0.26
N GLU A 95 3.58 22.24 -1.20
CA GLU A 95 2.36 22.98 -0.90
C GLU A 95 1.37 22.93 -2.08
N GLY A 96 0.12 22.57 -1.78
CA GLY A 96 -0.99 22.59 -2.74
C GLY A 96 -0.87 21.57 -3.88
N TYR A 97 -2.02 21.11 -4.34
CA TYR A 97 -2.10 20.30 -5.56
C TYR A 97 -3.46 20.49 -6.22
N SER A 98 -3.48 20.29 -7.54
CA SER A 98 -4.73 20.26 -8.28
C SER A 98 -5.37 18.88 -8.15
N GLU A 99 -6.68 18.87 -7.95
CA GLU A 99 -7.54 17.68 -8.03
C GLU A 99 -8.24 17.57 -9.39
N GLU A 100 -7.97 18.51 -10.29
CA GLU A 100 -8.69 18.64 -11.55
C GLU A 100 -8.59 17.35 -12.37
N GLY A 101 -9.74 16.87 -12.83
CA GLY A 101 -9.85 15.63 -13.60
C GLY A 101 -9.66 14.35 -12.78
N GLY A 102 -9.44 14.45 -11.47
CA GLY A 102 -9.31 13.31 -10.56
C GLY A 102 -10.58 13.08 -9.76
N ALA A 103 -10.80 11.83 -9.34
CA ALA A 103 -11.86 11.50 -8.41
C ALA A 103 -11.31 11.49 -6.98
N VAL A 104 -11.96 12.24 -6.08
CA VAL A 104 -11.58 12.32 -4.67
C VAL A 104 -12.24 11.19 -3.89
N VAL A 105 -11.46 10.43 -3.14
CA VAL A 105 -11.92 9.37 -2.25
C VAL A 105 -11.51 9.71 -0.82
N PRO A 106 -12.47 9.81 0.14
CA PRO A 106 -12.16 10.03 1.54
C PRO A 106 -11.33 8.90 2.14
N LEU A 107 -10.44 9.27 3.06
CA LEU A 107 -9.43 8.43 3.67
C LEU A 107 -9.47 8.68 5.18
N ASN A 108 -9.65 7.64 5.96
CA ASN A 108 -9.64 7.71 7.43
C ASN A 108 -8.37 7.06 7.95
N VAL A 109 -7.59 7.79 8.75
CA VAL A 109 -6.43 7.22 9.44
C VAL A 109 -6.92 6.48 10.68
N THR A 110 -6.82 5.15 10.68
CA THR A 110 -7.20 4.30 11.83
C THR A 110 -5.98 3.52 12.28
N MET A 111 -5.52 3.74 13.52
CA MET A 111 -4.31 3.10 14.06
C MET A 111 -3.09 3.16 13.12
N GLY A 112 -2.98 4.23 12.33
CA GLY A 112 -1.91 4.46 11.35
C GLY A 112 -2.13 3.85 9.96
N GLY A 113 -3.16 3.03 9.75
CA GLY A 113 -3.57 2.56 8.43
C GLY A 113 -4.52 3.53 7.73
N LEU A 114 -4.39 3.66 6.41
CA LEU A 114 -5.26 4.50 5.57
C LEU A 114 -6.49 3.73 5.07
N VAL A 115 -7.64 3.98 5.66
CA VAL A 115 -8.89 3.25 5.37
C VAL A 115 -9.79 4.05 4.42
N PHE A 116 -10.24 3.44 3.34
CA PHE A 116 -11.25 3.99 2.41
C PHE A 116 -12.37 3.00 2.15
N ASN A 117 -13.47 3.50 1.59
CA ASN A 117 -14.60 2.66 1.19
C ASN A 117 -14.56 2.34 -0.31
N MET A 118 -14.93 1.10 -0.63
CA MET A 118 -15.17 0.62 -1.99
C MET A 118 -16.43 -0.25 -2.02
N GLY A 119 -17.08 -0.36 -3.18
CA GLY A 119 -18.22 -1.24 -3.38
C GLY A 119 -17.77 -2.62 -3.83
N LEU A 120 -18.28 -3.68 -3.19
CA LEU A 120 -18.17 -5.07 -3.65
C LEU A 120 -19.59 -5.65 -3.78
N ASN A 121 -19.98 -6.08 -4.98
CA ASN A 121 -21.28 -6.71 -5.24
C ASN A 121 -22.47 -5.93 -4.65
N GLY A 122 -22.46 -4.60 -4.80
CA GLY A 122 -23.52 -3.71 -4.29
C GLY A 122 -23.49 -3.44 -2.78
N ARG A 123 -22.48 -3.94 -2.06
CA ARG A 123 -22.22 -3.62 -0.64
C ARG A 123 -21.04 -2.67 -0.52
N GLU A 124 -21.11 -1.71 0.38
CA GLU A 124 -19.93 -0.93 0.75
C GLU A 124 -19.07 -1.73 1.74
N VAL A 125 -17.77 -1.76 1.49
CA VAL A 125 -16.76 -2.36 2.38
C VAL A 125 -15.61 -1.38 2.57
N SER A 126 -14.98 -1.44 3.74
CA SER A 126 -13.77 -0.67 4.01
C SER A 126 -12.52 -1.47 3.69
N ALA A 127 -11.52 -0.80 3.12
CA ALA A 127 -10.23 -1.37 2.77
C ALA A 127 -9.08 -0.46 3.21
N VAL A 128 -7.93 -1.07 3.52
CA VAL A 128 -6.67 -0.35 3.78
C VAL A 128 -5.93 -0.16 2.46
N LEU A 129 -5.47 1.08 2.20
CA LEU A 129 -4.52 1.37 1.14
C LEU A 129 -3.12 0.94 1.60
N ASP A 130 -2.52 -0.02 0.91
CA ASP A 130 -1.22 -0.60 1.27
C ASP A 130 -0.31 -0.68 0.04
N THR A 131 0.54 0.33 -0.13
CA THR A 131 1.51 0.39 -1.23
C THR A 131 2.67 -0.60 -1.09
N GLY A 132 2.83 -1.24 0.09
CA GLY A 132 3.75 -2.33 0.36
C GLY A 132 3.22 -3.70 -0.06
N ALA A 133 1.92 -3.81 -0.38
CA ALA A 133 1.31 -5.07 -0.79
C ALA A 133 1.35 -5.32 -2.31
N HIS A 134 1.99 -6.43 -2.71
CA HIS A 134 2.03 -6.89 -4.09
C HIS A 134 0.64 -7.32 -4.59
N TYR A 135 -0.11 -8.05 -3.75
CA TYR A 135 -1.48 -8.46 -4.01
C TYR A 135 -2.47 -7.70 -3.12
N SER A 136 -3.70 -7.54 -3.61
CA SER A 136 -4.82 -7.11 -2.77
C SER A 136 -5.41 -8.32 -2.05
N TYR A 137 -6.04 -8.09 -0.91
CA TYR A 137 -6.61 -9.16 -0.08
C TYR A 137 -8.00 -8.82 0.44
N LEU A 138 -8.83 -9.84 0.67
CA LEU A 138 -10.08 -9.76 1.42
C LEU A 138 -10.01 -10.72 2.61
N THR A 139 -10.64 -10.34 3.73
CA THR A 139 -10.78 -11.25 4.87
C THR A 139 -11.61 -12.47 4.49
N GLU A 140 -11.30 -13.63 5.07
CA GLU A 140 -11.95 -14.92 4.76
C GLU A 140 -13.47 -14.97 4.99
N ASN A 141 -14.02 -14.02 5.76
CA ASN A 141 -15.46 -13.88 5.98
C ASN A 141 -16.19 -13.12 4.85
N GLN A 142 -15.48 -12.58 3.85
CA GLN A 142 -16.11 -11.93 2.71
C GLN A 142 -16.70 -12.97 1.75
N PRO A 143 -17.98 -12.85 1.36
CA PRO A 143 -18.65 -13.76 0.42
C PRO A 143 -17.88 -14.04 -0.87
N GLU A 144 -17.18 -13.03 -1.39
CA GLU A 144 -16.39 -13.08 -2.62
C GLU A 144 -15.32 -14.19 -2.58
N THR A 145 -14.75 -14.45 -1.40
CA THR A 145 -13.65 -15.39 -1.21
C THR A 145 -14.04 -16.85 -1.48
N ALA A 146 -15.33 -17.18 -1.43
CA ALA A 146 -15.83 -18.54 -1.66
C ALA A 146 -15.50 -19.05 -3.08
N GLY A 147 -15.42 -18.14 -4.06
CA GLY A 147 -15.12 -18.47 -5.46
C GLY A 147 -13.63 -18.47 -5.82
N PHE A 148 -12.74 -18.18 -4.87
CA PHE A 148 -11.32 -18.04 -5.16
C PHE A 148 -10.66 -19.42 -5.35
N THR A 149 -9.91 -19.56 -6.45
CA THR A 149 -9.42 -20.87 -6.92
C THR A 149 -7.94 -20.89 -7.28
N ARG A 150 -7.36 -19.75 -7.68
CA ARG A 150 -5.95 -19.70 -8.10
C ARG A 150 -5.05 -19.58 -6.88
N GLU A 151 -4.24 -20.59 -6.60
CA GLU A 151 -3.30 -20.55 -5.47
C GLU A 151 -2.09 -19.66 -5.79
N ILE A 152 -1.66 -18.91 -4.78
CA ILE A 152 -0.42 -18.15 -4.75
C ILE A 152 0.32 -18.42 -3.44
N GLU A 153 1.64 -18.23 -3.47
CA GLU A 153 2.45 -18.03 -2.28
C GLU A 153 2.78 -16.54 -2.17
N ASP A 154 2.68 -16.00 -0.97
CA ASP A 154 3.08 -14.64 -0.66
C ASP A 154 3.78 -14.59 0.71
N PHE A 155 4.26 -13.42 1.08
CA PHE A 155 4.99 -13.18 2.32
C PHE A 155 4.47 -11.92 3.00
N ASN A 156 4.32 -11.99 4.32
CA ASN A 156 4.12 -10.82 5.15
C ASN A 156 5.23 -10.75 6.20
N PRO A 157 5.93 -9.61 6.37
CA PRO A 157 7.05 -9.48 7.31
C PRO A 157 6.75 -9.94 8.74
N MET A 158 5.49 -9.85 9.19
CA MET A 158 5.08 -10.23 10.55
C MET A 158 4.79 -11.72 10.72
N THR A 159 4.39 -12.42 9.66
CA THR A 159 3.93 -13.83 9.74
C THR A 159 4.72 -14.80 8.89
N GLY A 160 5.62 -14.29 8.04
CA GLY A 160 6.38 -15.09 7.10
C GLY A 160 5.58 -15.44 5.85
N ARG A 161 5.95 -16.57 5.23
CA ARG A 161 5.30 -17.07 4.01
C ARG A 161 3.93 -17.65 4.32
N PHE A 162 2.98 -17.39 3.44
CA PHE A 162 1.64 -17.97 3.49
C PHE A 162 1.13 -18.27 2.08
N THR A 163 0.18 -19.19 1.99
CA THR A 163 -0.54 -19.50 0.76
C THR A 163 -1.89 -18.80 0.77
N SER A 164 -2.32 -18.29 -0.37
CA SER A 164 -3.64 -17.70 -0.54
C SER A 164 -4.31 -18.18 -1.82
N ARG A 165 -5.64 -18.19 -1.82
CA ARG A 165 -6.43 -18.41 -3.04
C ARG A 165 -6.88 -17.07 -3.57
N MET A 166 -6.76 -16.88 -4.88
CA MET A 166 -7.08 -15.65 -5.58
C MET A 166 -8.33 -15.80 -6.43
N GLY A 167 -9.03 -14.67 -6.61
CA GLY A 167 -10.09 -14.52 -7.61
C GLY A 167 -10.28 -13.07 -8.01
N GLU A 168 -10.88 -12.88 -9.18
CA GLU A 168 -11.29 -11.57 -9.66
C GLU A 168 -12.60 -11.14 -8.99
N VAL A 169 -12.65 -9.90 -8.55
CA VAL A 169 -13.82 -9.30 -7.91
C VAL A 169 -14.15 -7.98 -8.59
N PRO A 170 -15.41 -7.79 -9.05
CA PRO A 170 -15.90 -6.49 -9.45
C PRO A 170 -15.91 -5.51 -8.28
N VAL A 171 -15.29 -4.35 -8.47
CA VAL A 171 -15.15 -3.29 -7.48
C VAL A 171 -15.79 -2.02 -8.02
N VAL A 172 -16.55 -1.31 -7.18
CA VAL A 172 -16.96 0.06 -7.46
C VAL A 172 -16.09 1.00 -6.64
N LEU A 173 -15.29 1.84 -7.29
CA LEU A 173 -14.46 2.84 -6.62
C LEU A 173 -14.54 4.14 -7.41
N ALA A 174 -14.70 5.28 -6.71
CA ALA A 174 -14.80 6.59 -7.35
C ALA A 174 -15.88 6.67 -8.45
N GLY A 175 -17.01 5.96 -8.25
CA GLY A 175 -18.11 5.90 -9.22
C GLY A 175 -17.82 5.08 -10.48
N LYS A 176 -16.75 4.28 -10.49
CA LYS A 176 -16.33 3.46 -11.63
C LYS A 176 -16.38 1.99 -11.28
N GLU A 177 -16.82 1.18 -12.24
CA GLU A 177 -16.74 -0.27 -12.17
C GLU A 177 -15.37 -0.74 -12.65
N LEU A 178 -14.67 -1.46 -11.79
CA LEU A 178 -13.34 -2.00 -11.98
C LEU A 178 -13.36 -3.50 -11.67
N VAL A 179 -12.27 -4.17 -12.02
CA VAL A 179 -12.00 -5.55 -11.58
C VAL A 179 -10.62 -5.59 -10.96
N PHE A 180 -10.55 -6.06 -9.72
CA PHE A 180 -9.31 -6.33 -9.00
C PHE A 180 -9.19 -7.83 -8.72
N GLU A 181 -7.96 -8.33 -8.69
CA GLU A 181 -7.68 -9.65 -8.13
C GLU A 181 -7.44 -9.53 -6.63
N PHE A 182 -8.09 -10.38 -5.84
CA PHE A 182 -7.92 -10.45 -4.41
C PHE A 182 -7.53 -11.84 -3.96
N GLY A 183 -6.66 -11.92 -2.96
CA GLY A 183 -6.39 -13.12 -2.18
C GLY A 183 -7.27 -13.21 -0.94
N ILE A 184 -7.28 -14.36 -0.29
CA ILE A 184 -7.86 -14.55 1.05
C ILE A 184 -6.80 -14.23 2.11
N LEU A 185 -7.15 -13.33 3.04
CA LEU A 185 -6.42 -13.08 4.28
C LEU A 185 -7.14 -13.77 5.44
N SER A 186 -6.45 -14.66 6.13
CA SER A 186 -6.98 -15.44 7.26
C SER A 186 -6.11 -15.31 8.50
N GLY A 187 -6.59 -15.83 9.63
CA GLY A 187 -5.83 -15.88 10.87
C GLY A 187 -5.44 -14.50 11.39
N MET A 188 -4.17 -14.35 11.81
CA MET A 188 -3.69 -13.12 12.47
C MET A 188 -3.81 -11.89 11.58
N LEU A 189 -3.46 -11.99 10.29
CA LEU A 189 -3.50 -10.84 9.37
C LEU A 189 -4.95 -10.39 9.11
N GLY A 190 -5.88 -11.33 8.95
CA GLY A 190 -7.31 -11.02 8.82
C GLY A 190 -7.88 -10.39 10.11
N GLY A 191 -7.41 -10.84 11.27
CA GLY A 191 -7.76 -10.25 12.57
C GLY A 191 -7.28 -8.81 12.72
N LEU A 192 -6.01 -8.53 12.37
CA LEU A 192 -5.45 -7.17 12.40
C LEU A 192 -6.21 -6.22 11.48
N LEU A 193 -6.55 -6.68 10.27
CA LEU A 193 -7.34 -5.89 9.33
C LEU A 193 -8.74 -5.57 9.87
N SER A 194 -9.36 -6.55 10.54
CA SER A 194 -10.66 -6.36 11.19
C SER A 194 -10.60 -5.36 12.35
N MET A 195 -9.48 -5.28 13.08
CA MET A 195 -9.27 -4.27 14.13
C MET A 195 -9.21 -2.84 13.58
N LEU A 196 -8.76 -2.68 12.34
CA LEU A 196 -8.80 -1.39 11.62
C LEU A 196 -10.19 -1.04 11.10
N GLY A 197 -11.20 -1.89 11.34
CA GLY A 197 -12.54 -1.73 10.79
C GLY A 197 -12.63 -2.03 9.29
N ALA A 198 -11.59 -2.64 8.72
CA ALA A 198 -11.50 -2.96 7.31
C ALA A 198 -11.68 -4.46 7.06
N SER A 199 -12.03 -4.79 5.82
CA SER A 199 -12.17 -6.17 5.35
C SER A 199 -11.40 -6.43 4.06
N GLY A 200 -10.68 -5.42 3.56
CA GLY A 200 -9.80 -5.56 2.41
C GLY A 200 -8.48 -4.82 2.58
N VAL A 201 -7.46 -5.29 1.87
CA VAL A 201 -6.21 -4.57 1.60
C VAL A 201 -6.18 -4.34 0.11
N VAL A 202 -5.90 -3.11 -0.31
CA VAL A 202 -5.74 -2.76 -1.72
C VAL A 202 -4.37 -2.12 -1.90
N GLY A 203 -3.51 -2.85 -2.61
CA GLY A 203 -2.17 -2.39 -2.94
C GLY A 203 -2.01 -2.10 -4.43
N ALA A 204 -1.08 -2.81 -5.07
CA ALA A 204 -0.72 -2.65 -6.48
C ALA A 204 -1.90 -2.61 -7.46
N ALA A 205 -3.01 -3.31 -7.17
CA ALA A 205 -4.19 -3.34 -8.04
C ALA A 205 -4.74 -1.94 -8.33
N LEU A 206 -4.72 -1.03 -7.34
CA LEU A 206 -5.16 0.35 -7.52
C LEU A 206 -4.16 1.14 -8.37
N LEU A 207 -2.87 1.02 -8.05
CA LEU A 207 -1.77 1.76 -8.70
C LEU A 207 -1.62 1.41 -10.18
N LYS A 208 -2.02 0.20 -10.58
CA LYS A 208 -2.08 -0.21 -11.99
C LYS A 208 -3.21 0.45 -12.78
N LYS A 209 -4.28 0.88 -12.11
CA LYS A 209 -5.44 1.51 -12.77
C LYS A 209 -5.39 3.03 -12.73
N PHE A 210 -4.73 3.60 -11.71
CA PHE A 210 -4.73 5.03 -11.46
C PHE A 210 -3.33 5.58 -11.18
N VAL A 211 -3.14 6.84 -11.55
CA VAL A 211 -2.23 7.73 -10.85
C VAL A 211 -2.91 8.10 -9.53
N VAL A 212 -2.22 7.89 -8.42
CA VAL A 212 -2.80 8.04 -7.08
C VAL A 212 -2.06 9.14 -6.33
N LEU A 213 -2.77 10.18 -5.90
CA LEU A 213 -2.29 11.11 -4.89
C LEU A 213 -2.86 10.72 -3.53
N VAL A 214 -2.03 10.69 -2.51
CA VAL A 214 -2.40 10.43 -1.12
C VAL A 214 -2.06 11.66 -0.29
N ASP A 215 -3.02 12.10 0.53
CA ASP A 215 -2.84 13.17 1.49
C ASP A 215 -3.39 12.73 2.86
N TYR A 216 -2.47 12.42 3.77
CA TYR A 216 -2.78 11.95 5.13
C TYR A 216 -3.49 13.05 5.92
N ASN A 217 -2.99 14.29 5.82
CA ASN A 217 -3.46 15.43 6.59
C ASN A 217 -4.85 15.88 6.15
N ALA A 218 -5.13 15.86 4.85
CA ALA A 218 -6.46 16.15 4.31
C ALA A 218 -7.43 14.95 4.38
N GLY A 219 -6.96 13.76 4.77
CA GLY A 219 -7.79 12.56 4.87
C GLY A 219 -8.43 12.18 3.54
N LYS A 220 -7.66 12.19 2.45
CA LYS A 220 -8.17 11.85 1.11
C LYS A 220 -7.09 11.29 0.20
N MET A 221 -7.53 10.56 -0.81
CA MET A 221 -6.75 10.27 -2.01
C MET A 221 -7.46 10.81 -3.25
N VAL A 222 -6.68 11.09 -4.30
CA VAL A 222 -7.19 11.53 -5.59
C VAL A 222 -6.72 10.54 -6.66
N LEU A 223 -7.66 10.07 -7.47
CA LEU A 223 -7.45 9.04 -8.48
C LEU A 223 -7.64 9.62 -9.89
N TRP A 224 -6.59 9.57 -10.71
CA TRP A 224 -6.69 9.85 -12.14
C TRP A 224 -6.48 8.55 -12.92
N GLU A 225 -7.34 8.26 -13.88
CA GLU A 225 -7.16 7.07 -14.71
C GLU A 225 -5.84 7.13 -15.47
N ASN A 226 -5.13 6.00 -15.49
CA ASN A 226 -3.99 5.83 -16.38
C ASN A 226 -4.51 5.94 -17.83
N ARG A 227 -3.95 6.89 -18.60
CA ARG A 227 -4.22 7.05 -20.02
C ARG A 227 -3.34 6.14 -20.87
#